data_AF-A0A7S1CXP1-F1
#
_entry.id   AF-A0A7S1CXP1-F1
#
_cell.length_a   1.000
_cell.length_b   1.000
_cell.length_c   1.000
_cell.angle_alpha   90.00
_cell.angle_beta   90.00
_cell.angle_gamma   90.00
#
_symmetry.space_group_name_H-M   'P 1'
#
loop_
_entity.id
_entity.type
_entity.pdbx_description
1 polymer ?
#
loop_
_entity_poly.entity_id
_entity_poly.type
_entity_poly.pdbx_seq_one_letter_code
_entity_poly.pdbx_strand_id
1 'polypeptide(L)'
;ATRAIEETGALQTRDFAEQRAAEVEAYLNTLTQHPYAGGSNALRLFLALQDDMGTAWPEVSSNAFTRIGAVTANTTSTLTEKNLPAAMNHTHITNDALEDDAELLALSGSEGLRMGAVIQAVPKLEGSITLMREHGECGGAVGMELSKLAKEVEATDRDLGMPFDVLSQGLLRYGRRQKRLAVELGAAMTPFVSQYKLCKNERAAFVDRRVSLQRRLKERGRADQRAQRLMMQQRQLASQGQLGQLERMERDASVSDELANDAVHSCERVAQVLKDEVNRVAFERRTEWSKSMKILASSLKEACSEQRAIWESTHDSFLQAFPQYDTQNQKPAAS
;
A
#
# COMPACT_ATOMS: atom_id res chain seq x y z
N ALA A 1 -12.21 -4.37 10.02
CA ALA A 1 -11.71 -3.03 9.59
C ALA A 1 -12.77 -2.19 8.87
N THR A 2 -14.06 -2.54 8.94
CA THR A 2 -15.14 -1.81 8.26
C THR A 2 -15.82 -0.75 9.13
N ARG A 3 -15.44 -0.63 10.41
CA ARG A 3 -16.04 0.36 11.35
C ARG A 3 -15.36 1.73 11.38
N ALA A 4 -14.14 1.87 10.85
CA ALA A 4 -13.42 3.14 10.88
C ALA A 4 -13.72 4.07 9.69
N ILE A 5 -14.54 3.62 8.73
CA ILE A 5 -14.91 4.41 7.55
C ILE A 5 -16.30 5.06 7.73
N GLU A 6 -17.15 4.53 8.62
CA GLU A 6 -18.54 5.00 8.77
C GLU A 6 -18.71 6.18 9.75
N GLU A 7 -17.74 6.48 10.63
CA GLU A 7 -17.86 7.59 11.59
C GLU A 7 -17.20 8.91 11.12
N THR A 8 -16.38 8.89 10.07
CA THR A 8 -15.77 10.09 9.44
C THR A 8 -16.64 10.76 8.37
N GLY A 9 -17.94 10.45 8.33
CA GLY A 9 -18.86 11.00 7.33
C GLY A 9 -19.33 12.44 7.58
N ALA A 10 -19.04 13.04 8.74
CA ALA A 10 -19.69 14.30 9.13
C ALA A 10 -18.80 15.55 9.18
N LEU A 11 -17.46 15.42 9.12
CA LEU A 11 -16.55 16.58 9.19
C LEU A 11 -15.35 16.37 8.27
N GLN A 12 -15.41 16.94 7.06
CA GLN A 12 -14.21 17.16 6.24
C GLN A 12 -13.33 18.18 6.98
N THR A 13 -12.37 17.71 7.75
CA THR A 13 -11.44 18.59 8.45
C THR A 13 -10.41 19.16 7.47
N ARG A 14 -9.87 20.33 7.81
CA ARG A 14 -8.74 20.93 7.07
C ARG A 14 -7.57 19.95 6.97
N ASP A 15 -7.27 19.25 8.05
CA ASP A 15 -6.19 18.26 8.11
C ASP A 15 -6.41 17.12 7.11
N PHE A 16 -7.65 16.67 6.93
CA PHE A 16 -7.99 15.67 5.91
C PHE A 16 -7.71 16.20 4.50
N ALA A 17 -8.09 17.45 4.21
CA ALA A 17 -7.84 18.06 2.90
C ALA A 17 -6.34 18.25 2.63
N GLU A 18 -5.57 18.70 3.63
CA GLU A 18 -4.10 18.86 3.52
C GLU A 18 -3.40 17.51 3.33
N GLN A 19 -3.78 16.49 4.11
CA GLN A 19 -3.26 15.13 3.94
C GLN A 19 -3.59 14.58 2.56
N ARG A 20 -4.83 14.78 2.09
CA ARG A 20 -5.24 14.33 0.77
C ARG A 20 -4.50 15.05 -0.36
N ALA A 21 -4.27 16.35 -0.21
CA ALA A 21 -3.48 17.12 -1.17
C ALA A 21 -2.03 16.59 -1.25
N ALA A 22 -1.39 16.34 -0.12
CA ALA A 22 -0.04 15.76 -0.07
C ALA A 22 0.02 14.36 -0.70
N GLU A 23 -0.99 13.51 -0.47
CA GLU A 23 -1.09 12.20 -1.13
C GLU A 23 -1.19 12.34 -2.66
N VAL A 24 -2.03 13.26 -3.14
CA VAL A 24 -2.23 13.51 -4.58
C VAL A 24 -0.96 14.08 -5.21
N GLU A 25 -0.29 15.02 -4.55
CA GLU A 25 0.98 15.57 -5.01
C GLU A 25 2.05 14.48 -5.13
N ALA A 26 2.23 13.65 -4.10
CA ALA A 26 3.17 12.54 -4.14
C ALA A 26 2.84 11.54 -5.25
N TYR A 27 1.55 11.23 -5.45
CA TYR A 27 1.08 10.37 -6.53
C TYR A 27 1.40 10.97 -7.91
N LEU A 28 1.06 12.23 -8.15
CA LEU A 28 1.31 12.91 -9.43
C LEU A 28 2.82 13.01 -9.73
N ASN A 29 3.64 13.31 -8.73
CA ASN A 29 5.10 13.33 -8.85
C ASN A 29 5.67 11.95 -9.19
N THR A 30 5.11 10.88 -8.62
CA THR A 30 5.50 9.52 -8.98
C THR A 30 5.07 9.18 -10.41
N LEU A 31 3.86 9.61 -10.79
CA LEU A 31 3.29 9.34 -12.10
C LEU A 31 4.05 10.05 -13.23
N THR A 32 4.52 11.27 -13.00
CA THR A 32 5.31 12.04 -13.98
C THR A 32 6.70 11.45 -14.21
N GLN A 33 7.27 10.79 -13.19
CA GLN A 33 8.56 10.10 -13.27
C GLN A 33 8.45 8.67 -13.82
N HIS A 34 7.24 8.12 -13.93
CA HIS A 34 7.01 6.77 -14.39
C HIS A 34 7.31 6.64 -15.90
N PRO A 35 8.08 5.63 -16.35
CA PRO A 35 8.53 5.52 -17.73
C PRO A 35 7.38 5.44 -18.75
N TYR A 36 6.32 4.69 -18.42
CA TYR A 36 5.14 4.58 -19.29
C TYR A 36 4.10 5.69 -19.08
N ALA A 37 3.66 5.93 -17.83
CA ALA A 37 2.61 6.91 -17.54
C ALA A 37 3.06 8.38 -17.70
N GLY A 38 4.30 8.71 -17.36
CA GLY A 38 4.87 10.06 -17.44
C GLY A 38 4.90 10.60 -18.88
N GLY A 39 5.14 9.72 -19.85
CA GLY A 39 5.10 10.05 -21.28
C GLY A 39 3.71 10.02 -21.90
N SER A 40 2.67 9.63 -21.16
CA SER A 40 1.34 9.41 -21.75
C SER A 40 0.67 10.72 -22.16
N ASN A 41 0.04 10.71 -23.34
CA ASN A 41 -0.72 11.88 -23.83
C ASN A 41 -1.85 12.26 -22.87
N ALA A 42 -2.47 11.27 -22.21
CA ALA A 42 -3.52 11.49 -21.22
C ALA A 42 -3.01 12.30 -20.01
N LEU A 43 -1.84 11.96 -19.46
CA LEU A 43 -1.27 12.69 -18.33
C LEU A 43 -0.81 14.09 -18.74
N ARG A 44 -0.17 14.23 -19.91
CA ARG A 44 0.24 15.54 -20.43
C ARG A 44 -0.95 16.46 -20.63
N LEU A 45 -2.04 15.93 -21.21
CA LEU A 45 -3.28 16.68 -21.37
C LEU A 45 -3.85 17.08 -20.02
N PHE A 46 -3.97 16.12 -19.08
CA PHE A 46 -4.47 16.38 -17.72
C PHE A 46 -3.70 17.49 -17.00
N LEU A 47 -2.36 17.53 -17.12
CA LEU A 47 -1.52 18.52 -16.45
C LEU A 47 -1.43 19.87 -17.20
N ALA A 48 -1.62 19.87 -18.52
CA ALA A 48 -1.50 21.08 -19.36
C ALA A 48 -2.82 21.83 -19.55
N LEU A 49 -3.95 21.23 -19.15
CA LEU A 49 -5.26 21.86 -19.19
C LEU A 49 -5.33 23.03 -18.18
N GLN A 50 -5.35 24.26 -18.70
CA GLN A 50 -5.56 25.48 -17.91
C GLN A 50 -7.05 25.81 -17.68
N ASP A 51 -7.93 25.27 -18.53
CA ASP A 51 -9.38 25.46 -18.45
C ASP A 51 -10.07 24.32 -17.68
N ASP A 52 -11.28 24.60 -17.17
CA ASP A 52 -12.15 23.60 -16.54
C ASP A 52 -12.24 22.33 -17.41
N MET A 53 -12.00 21.17 -16.80
CA MET A 53 -11.94 19.87 -17.49
C MET A 53 -13.20 19.55 -18.34
N GLY A 54 -14.30 20.27 -18.10
CA GLY A 54 -15.58 20.09 -18.80
C GLY A 54 -15.59 20.53 -20.27
N THR A 55 -14.72 21.44 -20.71
CA THR A 55 -14.76 21.98 -22.09
C THR A 55 -13.63 21.47 -22.98
N ALA A 56 -12.46 21.18 -22.42
CA ALA A 56 -11.25 20.86 -23.19
C ALA A 56 -10.89 19.36 -23.26
N TRP A 57 -11.73 18.48 -22.69
CA TRP A 57 -11.62 17.03 -22.84
C TRP A 57 -12.89 16.46 -23.49
N PRO A 58 -12.91 16.26 -24.83
CA PRO A 58 -14.11 15.83 -25.57
C PRO A 58 -14.68 14.47 -25.10
N GLU A 59 -13.84 13.60 -24.57
CA GLU A 59 -14.25 12.30 -24.02
C GLU A 59 -14.90 12.39 -22.62
N VAL A 60 -14.85 13.56 -21.96
CA VAL A 60 -15.26 13.74 -20.55
C VAL A 60 -16.48 14.66 -20.39
N SER A 61 -16.87 15.43 -21.40
CA SER A 61 -17.81 16.56 -21.29
C SER A 61 -19.31 16.22 -21.14
N SER A 62 -19.70 14.96 -20.93
CA SER A 62 -21.09 14.59 -20.55
C SER A 62 -21.27 13.09 -20.33
N ASN A 63 -20.38 12.28 -20.90
CA ASN A 63 -20.42 10.83 -20.77
C ASN A 63 -19.40 10.24 -19.78
N ALA A 64 -18.46 11.02 -19.23
CA ALA A 64 -17.45 10.48 -18.32
C ALA A 64 -17.94 10.26 -16.89
N PHE A 65 -18.88 11.04 -16.35
CA PHE A 65 -19.47 10.66 -15.05
C PHE A 65 -20.34 9.41 -15.18
N THR A 66 -21.00 9.20 -16.33
CA THR A 66 -21.76 7.98 -16.62
C THR A 66 -20.85 6.80 -16.96
N ARG A 67 -19.68 7.01 -17.57
CA ARG A 67 -18.68 5.95 -17.83
C ARG A 67 -17.75 5.70 -16.67
N ILE A 68 -17.39 6.66 -15.84
CA ILE A 68 -16.72 6.41 -14.56
C ILE A 68 -17.76 5.78 -13.64
N GLY A 69 -19.01 6.22 -13.64
CA GLY A 69 -20.11 5.55 -12.98
C GLY A 69 -20.36 4.13 -13.49
N ALA A 70 -20.22 3.85 -14.80
CA ALA A 70 -20.45 2.53 -15.39
C ALA A 70 -19.20 1.65 -15.50
N VAL A 71 -17.99 2.21 -15.52
CA VAL A 71 -16.71 1.49 -15.39
C VAL A 71 -16.46 1.25 -13.92
N THR A 72 -16.71 2.20 -13.03
CA THR A 72 -16.75 1.90 -11.59
C THR A 72 -17.94 0.99 -11.31
N ALA A 73 -19.15 1.16 -11.83
CA ALA A 73 -20.21 0.17 -11.58
C ALA A 73 -19.99 -1.18 -12.29
N ASN A 74 -19.31 -1.29 -13.44
CA ASN A 74 -19.03 -2.60 -14.07
C ASN A 74 -17.75 -3.24 -13.54
N THR A 75 -16.70 -2.49 -13.25
CA THR A 75 -15.47 -2.95 -12.58
C THR A 75 -15.76 -3.22 -11.11
N THR A 76 -16.58 -2.40 -10.43
CA THR A 76 -17.08 -2.68 -9.08
C THR A 76 -18.10 -3.80 -9.12
N SER A 77 -19.16 -3.85 -9.96
CA SER A 77 -20.08 -5.03 -9.95
C SER A 77 -19.41 -6.36 -10.36
N THR A 78 -18.41 -6.36 -11.26
CA THR A 78 -17.59 -7.56 -11.51
C THR A 78 -16.57 -7.85 -10.39
N LEU A 79 -16.16 -6.84 -9.60
CA LEU A 79 -15.33 -6.98 -8.41
C LEU A 79 -16.12 -7.01 -7.08
N THR A 80 -17.45 -6.90 -7.03
CA THR A 80 -18.19 -6.88 -5.75
C THR A 80 -19.25 -7.96 -5.65
N GLU A 81 -19.74 -8.54 -6.75
CA GLU A 81 -20.87 -9.49 -6.66
C GLU A 81 -20.54 -10.95 -6.98
N LYS A 82 -19.28 -11.30 -7.29
CA LYS A 82 -18.84 -12.70 -7.28
C LYS A 82 -17.53 -12.88 -6.50
N ASN A 83 -17.66 -13.11 -5.19
CA ASN A 83 -16.67 -13.73 -4.29
C ASN A 83 -15.48 -12.90 -3.75
N LEU A 84 -15.66 -11.62 -3.39
CA LEU A 84 -14.59 -10.86 -2.71
C LEU A 84 -14.22 -11.25 -1.27
N PRO A 85 -15.08 -11.92 -0.45
CA PRO A 85 -14.62 -12.44 0.83
C PRO A 85 -13.64 -13.63 0.68
N ALA A 86 -13.62 -14.29 -0.49
CA ALA A 86 -12.71 -15.39 -0.78
C ALA A 86 -11.41 -14.93 -1.48
N ALA A 87 -11.43 -13.83 -2.23
CA ALA A 87 -10.27 -13.32 -2.98
C ALA A 87 -9.19 -12.66 -2.11
N MET A 88 -9.54 -12.13 -0.93
CA MET A 88 -8.53 -11.65 0.04
C MET A 88 -7.86 -12.78 0.82
N ASN A 89 -8.46 -13.98 0.85
CA ASN A 89 -7.95 -15.15 1.58
C ASN A 89 -7.23 -16.19 0.70
N HIS A 90 -7.18 -16.01 -0.63
CA HIS A 90 -6.41 -16.92 -1.47
C HIS A 90 -4.98 -16.44 -1.69
N THR A 91 -4.09 -17.03 -0.91
CA THR A 91 -2.65 -17.24 -1.12
C THR A 91 -2.28 -17.92 -2.46
N HIS A 92 -3.20 -18.08 -3.41
CA HIS A 92 -2.97 -18.77 -4.67
C HIS A 92 -2.72 -17.80 -5.83
N ILE A 93 -1.57 -17.12 -5.77
CA ILE A 93 -0.87 -16.70 -7.00
C ILE A 93 -0.23 -17.94 -7.69
N THR A 94 -0.08 -19.04 -6.95
CA THR A 94 0.69 -20.25 -7.32
C THR A 94 0.04 -21.21 -8.33
N ASN A 95 -1.11 -20.89 -8.95
CA ASN A 95 -1.66 -21.76 -9.99
C ASN A 95 -1.05 -21.41 -11.35
N ASP A 96 0.24 -21.74 -11.45
CA ASP A 96 1.21 -21.35 -12.48
C ASP A 96 1.23 -22.27 -13.71
N ALA A 97 0.28 -23.20 -13.83
CA ALA A 97 0.28 -24.25 -14.86
C ALA A 97 0.25 -23.76 -16.32
N LEU A 98 0.03 -22.47 -16.56
CA LEU A 98 -0.01 -21.86 -17.89
C LEU A 98 1.21 -20.98 -18.21
N GLU A 99 2.02 -20.62 -17.22
CA GLU A 99 3.16 -19.74 -17.42
C GLU A 99 4.37 -20.58 -17.86
N ASP A 100 4.90 -20.26 -19.03
CA ASP A 100 6.03 -20.91 -19.67
C ASP A 100 7.35 -20.12 -19.51
N ASP A 101 7.26 -18.87 -19.04
CA ASP A 101 8.43 -18.04 -18.76
C ASP A 101 8.97 -18.27 -17.34
N ALA A 102 10.17 -18.85 -17.26
CA ALA A 102 10.81 -19.20 -15.99
C ALA A 102 11.06 -17.98 -15.07
N GLU A 103 11.32 -16.81 -15.63
CA GLU A 103 11.53 -15.59 -14.86
C GLU A 103 10.21 -15.09 -14.26
N LEU A 104 9.13 -15.09 -15.04
CA LEU A 104 7.81 -14.71 -14.54
C LEU A 104 7.28 -15.70 -13.49
N LEU A 105 7.55 -16.99 -13.64
CA LEU A 105 7.27 -18.00 -12.61
C LEU A 105 8.00 -17.67 -11.30
N ALA A 106 9.30 -17.37 -11.38
CA ALA A 106 10.08 -17.01 -10.20
C ALA A 106 9.55 -15.73 -9.54
N LEU A 107 9.26 -14.70 -10.34
CA LEU A 107 8.69 -13.42 -9.86
C LEU A 107 7.32 -13.61 -9.21
N SER A 108 6.43 -14.38 -9.84
CA SER A 108 5.10 -14.74 -9.33
C SER A 108 5.18 -15.37 -7.94
N GLY A 109 6.08 -16.34 -7.76
CA GLY A 109 6.32 -16.99 -6.48
C GLY A 109 6.92 -16.05 -5.42
N SER A 110 8.00 -15.33 -5.75
CA SER A 110 8.69 -14.47 -4.79
C SER A 110 7.86 -13.26 -4.38
N GLU A 111 7.23 -12.57 -5.33
CA GLU A 111 6.40 -11.40 -5.04
C GLU A 111 5.09 -11.82 -4.37
N GLY A 112 4.55 -13.01 -4.66
CA GLY A 112 3.39 -13.55 -3.96
C GLY A 112 3.61 -13.72 -2.45
N LEU A 113 4.75 -14.30 -2.06
CA LEU A 113 5.13 -14.43 -0.64
C LEU A 113 5.33 -13.06 0.02
N ARG A 114 6.06 -12.17 -0.65
CA ARG A 114 6.30 -10.81 -0.14
C ARG A 114 5.00 -10.03 0.04
N MET A 115 4.13 -9.99 -0.97
CA MET A 115 2.84 -9.31 -0.87
C MET A 115 2.00 -9.88 0.27
N GLY A 116 2.01 -11.21 0.46
CA GLY A 116 1.37 -11.86 1.60
C GLY A 116 1.89 -11.32 2.95
N ALA A 117 3.21 -11.23 3.11
CA ALA A 117 3.81 -10.67 4.31
C ALA A 117 3.45 -9.19 4.52
N VAL A 118 3.50 -8.37 3.47
CA VAL A 118 3.16 -6.93 3.52
C VAL A 118 1.71 -6.72 3.94
N ILE A 119 0.79 -7.44 3.32
CA ILE A 119 -0.66 -7.33 3.61
C ILE A 119 -0.96 -7.66 5.07
N GLN A 120 -0.22 -8.61 5.67
CA GLN A 120 -0.42 -8.99 7.06
C GLN A 120 0.30 -8.09 8.06
N ALA A 121 1.51 -7.64 7.73
CA ALA A 121 2.39 -6.95 8.67
C ALA A 121 2.08 -5.44 8.76
N VAL A 122 1.88 -4.77 7.61
CA VAL A 122 1.77 -3.31 7.58
C VAL A 122 0.60 -2.79 8.43
N PRO A 123 -0.63 -3.35 8.34
CA PRO A 123 -1.74 -2.89 9.19
C PRO A 123 -1.48 -3.07 10.69
N LYS A 124 -0.73 -4.11 11.08
CA LYS A 124 -0.36 -4.35 12.48
C LYS A 124 0.67 -3.34 12.98
N LEU A 125 1.62 -2.97 12.11
CA LEU A 125 2.60 -1.93 12.42
C LEU A 125 1.93 -0.56 12.56
N GLU A 126 1.02 -0.21 11.65
CA GLU A 126 0.22 1.02 11.76
C GLU A 126 -0.59 1.04 13.07
N GLY A 127 -1.28 -0.07 13.39
CA GLY A 127 -2.01 -0.20 14.65
C GLY A 127 -1.11 -0.05 15.88
N SER A 128 0.12 -0.58 15.84
CA SER A 128 1.08 -0.46 16.93
C SER A 128 1.51 1.00 17.16
N ILE A 129 1.69 1.78 16.09
CA ILE A 129 2.02 3.21 16.18
C ILE A 129 0.85 4.01 16.78
N THR A 130 -0.39 3.69 16.41
CA THR A 130 -1.58 4.28 17.03
C THR A 130 -1.61 4.01 18.53
N LEU A 131 -1.41 2.76 18.95
CA LEU A 131 -1.35 2.40 20.37
C LEU A 131 -0.22 3.14 21.11
N MET A 132 0.93 3.34 20.47
CA MET A 132 2.02 4.13 21.06
C MET A 132 1.63 5.59 21.27
N ARG A 133 0.88 6.19 20.34
CA ARG A 133 0.35 7.55 20.49
C ARG A 133 -0.63 7.63 21.64
N GLU A 134 -1.59 6.71 21.70
CA GLU A 134 -2.58 6.60 22.78
C GLU A 134 -1.91 6.45 24.14
N HIS A 135 -0.86 5.61 24.24
CA HIS A 135 -0.06 5.48 25.46
C HIS A 135 0.56 6.81 25.91
N GLY A 136 1.06 7.61 24.97
CA GLY A 136 1.55 8.96 25.25
C GLY A 136 0.44 9.94 25.65
N GLU A 137 -0.77 9.77 25.14
CA GLU A 137 -1.97 10.52 25.53
C GLU A 137 -2.39 10.20 26.96
N CYS A 138 -2.49 8.91 27.30
CA CYS A 138 -2.79 8.46 28.66
C CYS A 138 -1.74 8.96 29.66
N GLY A 139 -0.44 8.82 29.36
CA GLY A 139 0.64 9.31 30.24
C GLY A 139 0.54 10.82 30.49
N GLY A 140 0.24 11.61 29.44
CA GLY A 140 0.03 13.05 29.57
C GLY A 140 -1.23 13.39 30.39
N ALA A 141 -2.34 12.68 30.17
CA ALA A 141 -3.58 12.89 30.91
C ALA A 141 -3.42 12.59 32.41
N VAL A 142 -2.80 11.46 32.76
CA VAL A 142 -2.49 11.11 34.14
C VAL A 142 -1.56 12.16 34.77
N GLY A 143 -0.55 12.63 34.03
CA GLY A 143 0.31 13.72 34.48
C GLY A 143 -0.46 15.02 34.78
N MET A 144 -1.45 15.40 33.95
CA MET A 144 -2.27 16.58 34.21
C MET A 144 -3.15 16.42 35.45
N GLU A 145 -3.79 15.28 35.63
CA GLU A 145 -4.64 15.02 36.80
C GLU A 145 -3.82 14.95 38.09
N LEU A 146 -2.63 14.31 38.06
CA LEU A 146 -1.72 14.31 39.20
C LEU A 146 -1.20 15.71 39.55
N SER A 147 -0.96 16.56 38.55
CA SER A 147 -0.54 17.95 38.81
C SER A 147 -1.65 18.77 39.46
N LYS A 148 -2.92 18.53 39.10
CA LYS A 148 -4.07 19.15 39.78
C LYS A 148 -4.17 18.66 41.23
N LEU A 149 -4.12 17.34 41.43
CA LEU A 149 -4.16 16.73 42.75
C LEU A 149 -3.01 17.24 43.63
N ALA A 150 -1.79 17.35 43.09
CA ALA A 150 -0.64 17.84 43.83
C ALA A 150 -0.88 19.26 44.38
N LYS A 151 -1.51 20.15 43.60
CA LYS A 151 -1.85 21.52 44.03
C LYS A 151 -2.94 21.54 45.12
N GLU A 152 -3.93 20.65 45.02
CA GLU A 152 -4.97 20.52 46.04
C GLU A 152 -4.39 19.98 47.36
N VAL A 153 -3.53 18.97 47.27
CA VAL A 153 -2.83 18.39 48.43
C VAL A 153 -1.86 19.41 49.01
N GLU A 154 -1.10 20.16 48.20
CA GLU A 154 -0.17 21.18 48.69
C GLU A 154 -0.86 22.26 49.56
N ALA A 155 -2.14 22.56 49.30
CA ALA A 155 -2.93 23.47 50.11
C ALA A 155 -3.25 22.94 51.52
N THR A 156 -3.15 21.63 51.75
CA THR A 156 -3.46 20.96 53.03
C THR A 156 -2.23 20.33 53.69
N ASP A 157 -1.40 19.64 52.92
CA ASP A 157 -0.15 19.01 53.33
C ASP A 157 0.90 19.18 52.21
N ARG A 158 1.80 20.13 52.42
CA ARG A 158 2.85 20.46 51.46
C ARG A 158 3.83 19.31 51.24
N ASP A 159 4.17 18.57 52.30
CA ASP A 159 5.15 17.49 52.25
C ASP A 159 4.60 16.29 51.48
N LEU A 160 3.27 16.10 51.52
CA LEU A 160 2.57 15.08 50.74
C LEU A 160 2.32 15.48 49.28
N GLY A 161 2.16 16.78 48.98
CA GLY A 161 1.87 17.27 47.63
C GLY A 161 3.08 17.25 46.69
N MET A 162 4.27 17.56 47.20
CA MET A 162 5.49 17.71 46.41
C MET A 162 5.94 16.43 45.66
N PRO A 163 5.84 15.20 46.20
CA PRO A 163 6.09 13.96 45.46
C PRO A 163 5.18 13.79 44.24
N PHE A 164 3.89 14.13 44.39
CA PHE A 164 2.93 14.05 43.28
C PHE A 164 3.25 15.07 42.20
N ASP A 165 3.69 16.28 42.58
CA ASP A 165 4.12 17.28 41.61
C ASP A 165 5.33 16.79 40.78
N VAL A 166 6.37 16.27 41.44
CA VAL A 166 7.56 15.72 40.77
C VAL A 166 7.20 14.58 39.81
N LEU A 167 6.36 13.64 40.25
CA LEU A 167 5.88 12.54 39.41
C LEU A 167 5.05 13.05 38.23
N SER A 168 4.16 14.03 38.45
CA SER A 168 3.31 14.61 37.42
C SER A 168 4.15 15.24 36.29
N GLN A 169 5.21 15.98 36.64
CA GLN A 169 6.12 16.58 35.68
C GLN A 169 6.89 15.53 34.86
N GLY A 170 7.28 14.42 35.49
CA GLY A 170 7.86 13.25 34.81
C GLY A 170 6.92 12.67 33.76
N LEU A 171 5.67 12.38 34.15
CA LEU A 171 4.63 11.84 33.28
C LEU A 171 4.28 12.78 32.11
N LEU A 172 4.22 14.09 32.33
CA LEU A 172 3.98 15.07 31.27
C LEU A 172 5.12 15.13 30.25
N ARG A 173 6.38 15.00 30.69
CA ARG A 173 7.54 14.92 29.79
C ARG A 173 7.55 13.60 29.03
N TYR A 174 7.34 12.49 29.72
CA TYR A 174 7.26 11.15 29.15
C TYR A 174 6.15 11.06 28.07
N GLY A 175 4.93 11.49 28.40
CA GLY A 175 3.78 11.46 27.50
C GLY A 175 4.01 12.29 26.22
N ARG A 176 4.59 13.50 26.35
CA ARG A 176 4.96 14.33 25.19
C ARG A 176 5.99 13.63 24.30
N ARG A 177 7.03 13.02 24.89
CA ARG A 177 8.04 12.31 24.12
C ARG A 177 7.48 11.08 23.41
N GLN A 178 6.62 10.32 24.07
CA GLN A 178 5.97 9.14 23.50
C GLN A 178 5.06 9.51 22.32
N LYS A 179 4.30 10.61 22.41
CA LYS A 179 3.53 11.12 21.27
C LYS A 179 4.43 11.52 20.09
N ARG A 180 5.55 12.18 20.36
CA ARG A 180 6.52 12.55 19.32
C ARG A 180 7.09 11.31 18.62
N LEU A 181 7.44 10.27 19.38
CA LEU A 181 7.89 8.99 18.83
C LEU A 181 6.86 8.41 17.85
N ALA A 182 5.57 8.40 18.22
CA ALA A 182 4.53 7.88 17.33
C ALA A 182 4.45 8.67 15.99
N VAL A 183 4.66 9.99 16.02
CA VAL A 183 4.73 10.81 14.80
C VAL A 183 5.96 10.47 13.96
N GLU A 184 7.14 10.34 14.58
CA GLU A 184 8.39 9.95 13.91
C GLU A 184 8.25 8.58 13.22
N LEU A 185 7.69 7.59 13.92
CA LEU A 185 7.45 6.26 13.38
C LEU A 185 6.39 6.27 12.28
N GLY A 186 5.31 7.05 12.45
CA GLY A 186 4.27 7.21 11.43
C GLY A 186 4.83 7.75 10.12
N ALA A 187 5.67 8.79 10.18
CA ALA A 187 6.31 9.35 9.00
C ALA A 187 7.23 8.33 8.31
N ALA A 188 8.06 7.62 9.09
CA ALA A 188 8.97 6.60 8.58
C ALA A 188 8.24 5.36 7.99
N MET A 189 6.99 5.12 8.39
CA MET A 189 6.17 4.01 7.88
C MET A 189 5.57 4.25 6.49
N THR A 190 5.57 5.49 5.98
CA THR A 190 4.94 5.87 4.71
C THR A 190 5.30 4.94 3.53
N PRO A 191 6.58 4.54 3.31
CA PRO A 191 6.92 3.64 2.20
C PRO A 191 6.34 2.23 2.34
N PHE A 192 6.13 1.74 3.56
CA PHE A 192 5.48 0.44 3.79
C PHE A 192 3.98 0.50 3.48
N VAL A 193 3.32 1.60 3.88
CA VAL A 193 1.89 1.84 3.58
C VAL A 193 1.67 2.00 2.08
N SER A 194 2.56 2.71 1.38
CA SER A 194 2.53 2.81 -0.08
C SER A 194 2.63 1.43 -0.75
N GLN A 195 3.58 0.60 -0.31
CA GLN A 195 3.72 -0.78 -0.81
C GLN A 195 2.51 -1.66 -0.49
N TYR A 196 1.90 -1.50 0.68
CA TYR A 196 0.66 -2.18 1.03
C TYR A 196 -0.48 -1.85 0.04
N LYS A 197 -0.64 -0.57 -0.30
CA LYS A 197 -1.62 -0.13 -1.32
C LYS A 197 -1.29 -0.71 -2.71
N LEU A 198 0.01 -0.78 -3.07
CA LEU A 198 0.48 -1.25 -4.37
C LEU A 198 0.28 -2.76 -4.58
N CYS A 199 0.26 -3.57 -3.51
CA CYS A 199 0.10 -5.03 -3.60
C CYS A 199 -1.15 -5.45 -4.40
N LYS A 200 -2.24 -4.67 -4.33
CA LYS A 200 -3.45 -4.94 -5.12
C LYS A 200 -3.19 -4.81 -6.62
N ASN A 201 -2.43 -3.80 -7.03
CA ASN A 201 -2.15 -3.50 -8.43
C ASN A 201 -1.15 -4.51 -9.01
N GLU A 202 -0.11 -4.89 -8.24
CA GLU A 202 0.82 -5.95 -8.64
C GLU A 202 0.07 -7.28 -8.85
N ARG A 203 -0.84 -7.66 -7.93
CA ARG A 203 -1.69 -8.85 -8.12
C ARG A 203 -2.53 -8.76 -9.39
N ALA A 204 -3.12 -7.61 -9.67
CA ALA A 204 -3.90 -7.40 -10.90
C ALA A 204 -3.03 -7.58 -12.15
N ALA A 205 -1.79 -7.07 -12.15
CA ALA A 205 -0.87 -7.23 -13.28
C ALA A 205 -0.52 -8.72 -13.55
N PHE A 206 -0.32 -9.52 -12.50
CA PHE A 206 -0.17 -10.98 -12.65
C PHE A 206 -1.46 -11.67 -13.13
N VAL A 207 -2.65 -11.15 -12.80
CA VAL A 207 -3.92 -11.63 -13.38
C VAL A 207 -3.97 -11.32 -14.88
N ASP A 208 -3.62 -10.11 -15.29
CA ASP A 208 -3.63 -9.69 -16.69
C ASP A 208 -2.69 -10.56 -17.53
N ARG A 209 -1.51 -10.92 -16.99
CA ARG A 209 -0.61 -11.89 -17.61
C ARG A 209 -1.30 -13.23 -17.86
N ARG A 210 -1.97 -13.80 -16.85
CA ARG A 210 -2.70 -15.07 -16.99
C ARG A 210 -3.83 -14.98 -18.04
N VAL A 211 -4.55 -13.86 -18.07
CA VAL A 211 -5.58 -13.63 -19.11
C VAL A 211 -4.96 -13.57 -20.51
N SER A 212 -3.80 -12.92 -20.65
CA SER A 212 -3.07 -12.87 -21.93
C SER A 212 -2.61 -14.25 -22.40
N LEU A 213 -2.12 -15.10 -21.48
CA LEU A 213 -1.72 -16.48 -21.76
C LEU A 213 -2.91 -17.35 -22.20
N GLN A 214 -4.04 -17.23 -21.51
CA GLN A 214 -5.28 -17.92 -21.90
C GLN A 214 -5.77 -17.48 -23.28
N ARG A 215 -5.68 -16.19 -23.61
CA ARG A 215 -6.00 -15.67 -24.94
C ARG A 215 -5.05 -16.24 -26.00
N ARG A 216 -3.74 -16.25 -25.75
CA ARG A 216 -2.73 -16.84 -26.64
C ARG A 216 -3.08 -18.30 -26.98
N LEU A 217 -3.33 -19.12 -25.96
CA LEU A 217 -3.69 -20.54 -26.13
C LEU A 217 -5.00 -20.71 -26.90
N LYS A 218 -6.00 -19.89 -26.60
CA LYS A 218 -7.32 -19.95 -27.25
C LYS A 218 -7.24 -19.60 -28.74
N GLU A 219 -6.56 -18.51 -29.10
CA GLU A 219 -6.43 -18.12 -30.51
C GLU A 219 -5.54 -19.10 -31.28
N ARG A 220 -4.48 -19.63 -30.65
CA ARG A 220 -3.67 -20.70 -31.27
C ARG A 220 -4.49 -21.96 -31.54
N GLY A 221 -5.26 -22.43 -30.56
CA GLY A 221 -6.14 -23.59 -30.73
C GLY A 221 -7.21 -23.38 -31.82
N ARG A 222 -7.70 -22.15 -32.01
CA ARG A 222 -8.62 -21.81 -33.11
C ARG A 222 -7.92 -21.85 -34.46
N ALA A 223 -6.72 -21.30 -34.57
CA ALA A 223 -5.92 -21.36 -35.79
C ALA A 223 -5.61 -22.81 -36.19
N ASP A 224 -5.15 -23.62 -35.23
CA ASP A 224 -4.85 -25.04 -35.46
C ASP A 224 -6.08 -25.81 -35.93
N GLN A 225 -7.25 -25.59 -35.31
CA GLN A 225 -8.51 -26.22 -35.73
C GLN A 225 -8.92 -25.83 -37.16
N ARG A 226 -8.77 -24.55 -37.55
CA ARG A 226 -9.10 -24.10 -38.90
C ARG A 226 -8.11 -24.65 -39.93
N ALA A 227 -6.81 -24.66 -39.62
CA ALA A 227 -5.79 -25.24 -40.47
C ALA A 227 -6.00 -26.74 -40.68
N GLN A 228 -6.33 -27.50 -39.63
CA GLN A 228 -6.66 -28.92 -39.73
C GLN A 228 -7.88 -29.18 -40.62
N ARG A 229 -8.96 -28.39 -40.45
CA ARG A 229 -10.16 -28.49 -41.30
C ARG A 229 -9.85 -28.21 -42.77
N LEU A 230 -9.04 -27.18 -43.05
CA LEU A 230 -8.58 -26.87 -44.39
C LEU A 230 -7.79 -28.04 -44.99
N MET A 231 -6.78 -28.57 -44.29
CA MET A 231 -5.97 -29.69 -44.79
C MET A 231 -6.80 -30.95 -45.06
N MET A 232 -7.77 -31.27 -44.19
CA MET A 232 -8.64 -32.44 -44.37
C MET A 232 -9.56 -32.30 -45.58
N GLN A 233 -10.09 -31.11 -45.83
CA GLN A 233 -11.08 -30.88 -46.90
C GLN A 233 -10.45 -30.44 -48.22
N GLN A 234 -9.18 -30.04 -48.24
CA GLN A 234 -8.48 -29.51 -49.42
C GLN A 234 -8.50 -30.50 -50.60
N ARG A 235 -8.15 -31.76 -50.37
CA ARG A 235 -8.12 -32.78 -51.46
C ARG A 235 -9.52 -33.05 -52.01
N GLN A 236 -10.53 -33.11 -51.13
CA GLN A 236 -11.90 -33.39 -51.53
C GLN A 236 -12.52 -32.22 -52.29
N LEU A 237 -12.43 -31.00 -51.75
CA LEU A 237 -13.00 -29.80 -52.37
C LEU A 237 -12.31 -29.43 -53.69
N ALA A 238 -10.99 -29.62 -53.78
CA ALA A 238 -10.25 -29.44 -55.03
C ALA A 238 -10.69 -30.44 -56.11
N SER A 239 -10.90 -31.72 -55.74
CA SER A 239 -11.37 -32.75 -56.70
C SER A 239 -12.81 -32.55 -57.17
N GLN A 240 -13.66 -31.91 -56.36
CA GLN A 240 -15.06 -31.62 -56.67
C GLN A 240 -15.27 -30.29 -57.42
N GLY A 241 -14.20 -29.55 -57.73
CA GLY A 241 -14.27 -28.25 -58.41
C GLY A 241 -14.88 -27.12 -57.56
N GLN A 242 -15.00 -27.30 -56.25
CA GLN A 242 -15.58 -26.32 -55.32
C GLN A 242 -14.55 -25.28 -54.86
N LEU A 243 -13.86 -24.66 -55.83
CA LEU A 243 -12.75 -23.72 -55.60
C LEU A 243 -13.15 -22.54 -54.70
N GLY A 244 -14.35 -21.97 -54.88
CA GLY A 244 -14.80 -20.84 -54.06
C GLY A 244 -15.02 -21.16 -52.58
N GLN A 245 -15.32 -22.42 -52.22
CA GLN A 245 -15.41 -22.84 -50.82
C GLN A 245 -14.02 -23.06 -50.23
N LEU A 246 -13.09 -23.60 -51.02
CA LEU A 246 -11.69 -23.75 -50.64
C LEU A 246 -11.04 -22.40 -50.36
N GLU A 247 -11.22 -21.41 -51.23
CA GLU A 247 -10.69 -20.04 -51.06
C GLU A 247 -11.22 -19.36 -49.78
N ARG A 248 -12.48 -19.61 -49.41
CA ARG A 248 -13.05 -19.10 -48.15
C ARG A 248 -12.38 -19.74 -46.94
N MET A 249 -12.19 -21.06 -46.98
CA MET A 249 -11.51 -21.78 -45.90
C MET A 249 -10.04 -21.37 -45.76
N GLU A 250 -9.35 -21.13 -46.88
CA GLU A 250 -7.98 -20.60 -46.90
C GLU A 250 -7.91 -19.21 -46.28
N ARG A 251 -8.83 -18.30 -46.66
CA ARG A 251 -8.91 -16.96 -46.05
C ARG A 251 -9.20 -17.04 -44.55
N ASP A 252 -10.15 -17.86 -44.13
CA ASP A 252 -10.52 -18.00 -42.71
C ASP A 252 -9.39 -18.60 -41.86
N ALA A 253 -8.59 -19.51 -42.44
CA ALA A 253 -7.40 -20.05 -41.80
C ALA A 253 -6.30 -18.98 -41.68
N SER A 254 -6.04 -18.22 -42.75
CA SER A 254 -5.07 -17.11 -42.76
C SER A 254 -5.40 -16.06 -41.70
N VAL A 255 -6.65 -15.58 -41.66
CA VAL A 255 -7.10 -14.59 -40.67
C VAL A 255 -6.96 -15.11 -39.24
N SER A 256 -7.22 -16.41 -39.02
CA SER A 256 -7.03 -17.00 -37.69
C SER A 256 -5.57 -17.11 -37.28
N ASP A 257 -4.67 -17.38 -38.22
CA ASP A 257 -3.23 -17.40 -37.94
C ASP A 257 -2.72 -15.99 -37.59
N GLU A 258 -3.16 -14.96 -38.32
CA GLU A 258 -2.88 -13.56 -37.99
C GLU A 258 -3.34 -13.20 -36.57
N LEU A 259 -4.57 -13.56 -36.19
CA LEU A 259 -5.10 -13.32 -34.83
C LEU A 259 -4.32 -14.09 -33.76
N ALA A 260 -3.82 -15.29 -34.06
CA ALA A 260 -2.99 -16.06 -33.15
C ALA A 260 -1.62 -15.39 -32.97
N ASN A 261 -1.00 -14.92 -34.05
CA ASN A 261 0.27 -14.19 -34.03
C ASN A 261 0.14 -12.86 -33.24
N ASP A 262 -0.94 -12.12 -33.45
CA ASP A 262 -1.26 -10.91 -32.67
C ASP A 262 -1.42 -11.22 -31.18
N ALA A 263 -2.06 -12.34 -30.84
CA ALA A 263 -2.22 -12.77 -29.45
C ALA A 263 -0.87 -13.14 -28.81
N VAL A 264 0.05 -13.76 -29.56
CA VAL A 264 1.43 -14.05 -29.11
C VAL A 264 2.17 -12.74 -28.82
N HIS A 265 2.24 -11.82 -29.77
CA HIS A 265 2.95 -10.55 -29.60
C HIS A 265 2.37 -9.69 -28.47
N SER A 266 1.04 -9.68 -28.31
CA SER A 266 0.39 -9.00 -27.20
C SER A 266 0.75 -9.64 -25.85
N CYS A 267 0.77 -10.97 -25.79
CA CYS A 267 1.13 -11.73 -24.60
C CYS A 267 2.60 -11.48 -24.19
N GLU A 268 3.54 -11.45 -25.14
CA GLU A 268 4.95 -11.11 -24.92
C GLU A 268 5.13 -9.67 -24.44
N ARG A 269 4.37 -8.72 -25.00
CA ARG A 269 4.40 -7.34 -24.54
C ARG A 269 3.95 -7.20 -23.09
N VAL A 270 2.88 -7.89 -22.71
CA VAL A 270 2.42 -7.94 -21.31
C VAL A 270 3.49 -8.55 -20.41
N ALA A 271 4.16 -9.61 -20.85
CA ALA A 271 5.27 -10.22 -20.10
C ALA A 271 6.39 -9.21 -19.82
N GLN A 272 6.86 -8.54 -20.87
CA GLN A 272 7.97 -7.60 -20.77
C GLN A 272 7.63 -6.43 -19.85
N VAL A 273 6.45 -5.82 -20.03
CA VAL A 273 5.97 -4.72 -19.17
C VAL A 273 5.87 -5.16 -17.71
N LEU A 274 5.35 -6.37 -17.45
CA LEU A 274 5.24 -6.91 -16.10
C LEU A 274 6.61 -7.10 -15.45
N LYS A 275 7.58 -7.68 -16.17
CA LYS A 275 8.96 -7.86 -15.68
C LYS A 275 9.60 -6.52 -15.33
N ASP A 276 9.53 -5.56 -16.27
CA ASP A 276 10.13 -4.24 -16.09
C ASP A 276 9.52 -3.52 -14.89
N GLU A 277 8.20 -3.58 -14.74
CA GLU A 277 7.49 -2.91 -13.67
C GLU A 277 7.74 -3.55 -12.30
N VAL A 278 7.70 -4.88 -12.20
CA VAL A 278 8.04 -5.59 -10.95
C VAL A 278 9.47 -5.28 -10.53
N ASN A 279 10.41 -5.27 -11.47
CA ASN A 279 11.81 -4.94 -11.18
C ASN A 279 11.99 -3.49 -10.73
N ARG A 280 11.31 -2.53 -11.37
CA ARG A 280 11.30 -1.11 -10.99
C ARG A 280 10.80 -0.94 -9.57
N VAL A 281 9.62 -1.49 -9.27
CA VAL A 281 9.00 -1.45 -7.94
C VAL A 281 9.92 -2.11 -6.90
N ALA A 282 10.54 -3.25 -7.22
CA ALA A 282 11.46 -3.94 -6.33
C ALA A 282 12.72 -3.12 -6.02
N PHE A 283 13.24 -2.36 -6.99
CA PHE A 283 14.37 -1.45 -6.81
C PHE A 283 14.01 -0.28 -5.88
N GLU A 284 12.90 0.39 -6.14
CA GLU A 284 12.39 1.49 -5.31
C GLU A 284 12.13 1.04 -3.87
N ARG A 285 11.45 -0.10 -3.73
CA ARG A 285 11.16 -0.73 -2.43
C ARG A 285 12.43 -0.97 -1.62
N ARG A 286 13.46 -1.60 -2.20
CA ARG A 286 14.72 -1.89 -1.49
C ARG A 286 15.40 -0.62 -0.98
N THR A 287 15.36 0.44 -1.79
CA THR A 287 15.98 1.72 -1.46
C THR A 287 15.22 2.43 -0.34
N GLU A 288 13.91 2.58 -0.49
CA GLU A 288 13.09 3.32 0.46
C GLU A 288 12.89 2.56 1.78
N TRP A 289 12.71 1.25 1.75
CA TRP A 289 12.58 0.46 2.98
C TRP A 289 13.86 0.47 3.81
N SER A 290 15.03 0.44 3.15
CA SER A 290 16.31 0.54 3.86
C SER A 290 16.46 1.88 4.59
N LYS A 291 16.07 2.99 3.95
CA LYS A 291 16.05 4.32 4.57
C LYS A 291 15.06 4.36 5.73
N SER A 292 13.81 3.95 5.51
CA SER A 292 12.78 3.94 6.54
C SER A 292 13.15 3.10 7.75
N MET A 293 13.70 1.89 7.53
CA MET A 293 14.10 1.01 8.63
C MET A 293 15.18 1.63 9.52
N LYS A 294 16.14 2.35 8.92
CA LYS A 294 17.16 3.09 9.67
C LYS A 294 16.55 4.21 10.51
N ILE A 295 15.60 4.94 9.96
CA ILE A 295 14.89 6.00 10.68
C ILE A 295 14.09 5.41 11.85
N LEU A 296 13.30 4.34 11.61
CA LEU A 296 12.55 3.65 12.65
C LEU A 296 13.46 3.20 13.80
N ALA A 297 14.57 2.52 13.49
CA ALA A 297 15.51 2.04 14.50
C ALA A 297 16.17 3.19 15.26
N SER A 298 16.56 4.27 14.57
CA SER A 298 17.15 5.45 15.20
C SER A 298 16.17 6.15 16.14
N SER A 299 14.94 6.40 15.69
CA SER A 299 13.90 7.06 16.48
C SER A 299 13.53 6.25 17.71
N LEU A 300 13.43 4.91 17.60
CA LEU A 300 13.20 4.04 18.76
C LEU A 300 14.35 4.12 19.77
N LYS A 301 15.60 4.03 19.30
CA LYS A 301 16.78 4.12 20.17
C LYS A 301 16.85 5.46 20.91
N GLU A 302 16.66 6.55 20.18
CA GLU A 302 16.68 7.90 20.71
C GLU A 302 15.55 8.10 21.73
N ALA A 303 14.34 7.65 21.42
CA ALA A 303 13.22 7.74 22.35
C ALA A 303 13.45 6.96 23.63
N CYS A 304 13.99 5.74 23.57
CA CYS A 304 14.33 4.98 24.78
C CYS A 304 15.38 5.70 25.63
N SER A 305 16.39 6.32 24.99
CA SER A 305 17.41 7.10 25.69
C SER A 305 16.81 8.33 26.38
N GLU A 306 15.96 9.09 25.70
CA GLU A 306 15.30 10.26 26.27
C GLU A 306 14.33 9.89 27.39
N GLN A 307 13.56 8.81 27.22
CA GLN A 307 12.64 8.33 28.26
C GLN A 307 13.39 7.93 29.53
N ARG A 308 14.53 7.24 29.38
CA ARG A 308 15.40 6.94 30.50
C ARG A 308 15.87 8.23 31.19
N ALA A 309 16.38 9.20 30.44
CA ALA A 309 16.83 10.47 31.00
C ALA A 309 15.71 11.25 31.71
N ILE A 310 14.47 11.19 31.20
CA ILE A 310 13.30 11.78 31.86
C ILE A 310 13.09 11.16 33.24
N TRP A 311 13.13 9.82 33.33
CA TRP A 311 12.90 9.12 34.59
C TRP A 311 14.06 9.27 35.58
N GLU A 312 15.30 9.26 35.11
CA GLU A 312 16.48 9.57 35.92
C GLU A 312 16.38 11.00 36.49
N SER A 313 16.08 12.00 35.64
CA SER A 313 15.87 13.39 36.08
C SER A 313 14.72 13.54 37.09
N THR A 314 13.61 12.82 36.89
CA THR A 314 12.48 12.83 37.84
C THR A 314 12.86 12.19 39.17
N HIS A 315 13.60 11.09 39.16
CA HIS A 315 14.11 10.44 40.35
C HIS A 315 15.09 11.35 41.11
N ASP A 316 16.03 11.99 40.42
CA ASP A 316 17.00 12.90 41.04
C ASP A 316 16.30 14.12 41.67
N SER A 317 15.28 14.66 41.00
CA SER A 317 14.44 15.74 41.55
C SER A 317 13.71 15.30 42.82
N PHE A 318 13.25 14.05 42.86
CA PHE A 318 12.62 13.48 44.04
C PHE A 318 13.63 13.32 45.19
N LEU A 319 14.81 12.76 44.95
CA LEU A 319 15.83 12.62 46.00
C LEU A 319 16.37 13.96 46.51
N GLN A 320 16.47 14.97 45.64
CA GLN A 320 16.83 16.32 46.06
C GLN A 320 15.78 16.93 47.01
N ALA A 321 14.50 16.68 46.74
CA ALA A 321 13.40 17.12 47.59
C ALA A 321 13.27 16.29 48.88
N PHE A 322 13.62 14.99 48.83
CA PHE A 322 13.50 14.05 49.95
C PHE A 322 14.77 13.23 50.16
N PRO A 323 15.86 13.85 50.68
CA PRO A 323 17.16 13.19 50.82
C PRO A 323 17.16 11.96 51.73
N GLN A 324 16.19 11.86 52.65
CA GLN A 324 16.06 10.72 53.56
C GLN A 324 15.83 9.38 52.84
N TYR A 325 15.34 9.40 51.61
CA TYR A 325 15.13 8.20 50.78
C TYR A 325 16.34 7.85 49.91
N ASP A 326 17.42 8.62 49.97
CA ASP A 326 18.67 8.30 49.28
C ASP A 326 19.42 7.17 50.00
N THR A 327 19.12 5.94 49.57
CA THR A 327 19.74 4.71 50.10
C THR A 327 21.23 4.59 49.78
N GLN A 328 21.78 5.38 48.85
CA GLN A 328 23.22 5.36 48.53
C GLN A 328 24.05 6.22 49.49
N ASN A 329 23.43 7.20 50.17
CA ASN A 329 24.07 8.04 51.18
C ASN A 329 23.90 7.55 52.62
N GLN A 330 23.13 6.48 52.85
CA GLN A 330 23.05 5.81 54.15
C GLN A 330 24.29 4.93 54.36
N LYS A 331 25.46 5.54 54.61
CA LYS A 331 26.55 4.80 55.26
C LYS A 331 26.04 4.33 56.62
N PRO A 332 26.13 3.02 56.97
CA PRO A 332 25.82 2.60 58.32
C PRO A 332 26.76 3.35 59.26
N ALA A 333 26.20 4.13 60.18
CA ALA A 333 26.96 4.71 61.27
C ALA A 333 27.66 3.57 61.97
N ALA A 334 29.00 3.53 61.88
CA ALA A 334 29.80 2.52 62.55
C ALA A 334 29.53 2.62 64.05
N SER A 335 28.85 1.62 64.58
CA SER A 335 28.60 1.39 66.01
C SER A 335 29.82 0.84 66.70
#